data_AF-A0A351Z3N3-F1
#
_entry.id   AF-A0A351Z3N3-F1
#
_cell.length_a   1.000
_cell.length_b   1.000
_cell.length_c   1.000
_cell.angle_alpha   90.00
_cell.angle_beta   90.00
_cell.angle_gamma   90.00
#
_symmetry.space_group_name_H-M   'P 1'
#
loop_
_entity.id
_entity.type
_entity.pdbx_description
1 polymer ?
#
loop_
_entity_poly.entity_id
_entity_poly.type
_entity_poly.pdbx_seq_one_letter_code
_entity_poly.pdbx_strand_id
1 'polypeptide(L)'
;MVSVCILCFVALGAAFAQKKVGGGDIKYESKKQGAVLFSHEKHMKVPDTKCNACHTKVFKMKKEAKITEADHKETKYCGTCHDGKKAFAQTDKADCAKCHKK
;
A
#
# COMPACT_ATOMS: atom_id res chain seq x y z
N MET A 1 61.11 0.45 -3.77
CA MET A 1 61.53 -0.18 -2.49
C MET A 1 60.86 0.64 -1.40
N VAL A 2 59.69 0.31 -0.85
CA VAL A 2 59.26 -0.81 0.01
C VAL A 2 57.73 -0.93 -0.21
N SER A 3 57.17 -1.93 -0.91
CA SER A 3 56.86 -3.31 -0.51
C SER A 3 56.07 -3.47 0.81
N VAL A 4 54.92 -4.17 0.72
CA VAL A 4 54.14 -4.82 1.81
C VAL A 4 53.17 -3.85 2.55
N CYS A 5 51.86 -4.06 2.68
CA CYS A 5 51.09 -5.23 3.14
C CYS A 5 49.58 -5.03 2.80
N ILE A 6 48.89 -6.02 2.23
CA ILE A 6 47.85 -6.84 2.91
C ILE A 6 46.61 -6.01 3.33
N LEU A 7 45.55 -6.03 2.52
CA LEU A 7 44.38 -6.93 2.68
C LEU A 7 43.58 -6.72 3.98
N CYS A 8 42.26 -6.66 3.77
CA CYS A 8 41.16 -6.90 4.71
C CYS A 8 40.59 -5.70 5.47
N PHE A 9 39.27 -5.81 5.67
CA PHE A 9 38.37 -5.02 6.51
C PHE A 9 37.78 -3.78 5.81
N VAL A 10 36.47 -3.69 5.53
CA VAL A 10 35.33 -4.47 6.04
C VAL A 10 34.22 -4.46 4.99
N ALA A 11 33.75 -5.65 4.64
CA ALA A 11 32.40 -5.81 4.14
C ALA A 11 31.43 -5.39 5.25
N LEU A 12 31.01 -4.13 5.24
CA LEU A 12 29.78 -3.70 5.90
C LEU A 12 28.78 -3.40 4.79
N GLY A 13 28.43 -4.46 4.04
CA GLY A 13 27.13 -4.55 3.41
C GLY A 13 26.10 -4.58 4.54
N ALA A 14 25.80 -3.40 5.11
CA ALA A 14 24.60 -3.22 5.89
C ALA A 14 23.46 -3.59 4.95
N ALA A 15 22.89 -4.77 5.15
CA ALA A 15 21.56 -5.06 4.67
C ALA A 15 20.66 -4.03 5.35
N PHE A 16 20.49 -2.88 4.71
CA PHE A 16 19.46 -1.92 5.05
C PHE A 16 18.15 -2.67 4.81
N ALA A 17 17.64 -3.32 5.86
CA ALA A 17 16.28 -3.81 5.89
C ALA A 17 15.40 -2.57 5.73
N GLN A 18 15.04 -2.24 4.49
CA GLN A 18 14.14 -1.14 4.17
C GLN A 18 12.85 -1.39 4.95
N LYS A 19 12.66 -0.64 6.03
CA LYS A 19 11.44 -0.68 6.83
C LYS A 19 10.29 -0.23 5.93
N LYS A 20 9.50 -1.18 5.44
CA LYS A 20 8.38 -0.90 4.54
C LYS A 20 7.33 -0.05 5.28
N VAL A 21 6.93 1.07 4.68
CA VAL A 21 5.89 1.95 5.21
C VAL A 21 4.61 1.13 5.44
N GLY A 22 4.02 1.25 6.63
CA GLY A 22 2.77 0.56 6.98
C GLY A 22 2.82 -0.97 6.93
N GLY A 23 4.00 -1.59 6.96
CA GLY A 23 4.14 -3.05 6.81
C GLY A 23 4.18 -3.54 5.36
N GLY A 24 4.17 -2.62 4.38
CA GLY A 24 4.29 -2.93 2.95
C GLY A 24 2.94 -3.08 2.24
N ASP A 25 2.99 -3.47 0.97
CA ASP A 25 1.80 -3.54 0.13
C ASP A 25 0.86 -4.70 0.53
N ILE A 26 -0.44 -4.46 0.44
CA ILE A 26 -1.49 -5.41 0.84
C ILE A 26 -2.26 -5.85 -0.40
N LYS A 27 -2.22 -7.15 -0.71
CA LYS A 27 -2.99 -7.74 -1.81
C LYS A 27 -4.39 -8.14 -1.35
N TYR A 28 -5.43 -7.70 -2.06
CA TYR A 28 -6.81 -8.17 -1.92
C TYR A 28 -7.19 -8.99 -3.14
N GLU A 29 -7.64 -10.22 -2.91
CA GLU A 29 -8.10 -11.10 -3.99
C GLU A 29 -9.57 -10.78 -4.31
N SER A 30 -9.89 -10.63 -5.59
CA SER A 30 -11.28 -10.57 -6.08
C SER A 30 -11.52 -11.76 -7.00
N LYS A 31 -12.59 -12.52 -6.72
CA LYS A 31 -12.99 -13.66 -7.56
C LYS A 31 -13.42 -13.24 -8.97
N LYS A 32 -13.88 -12.00 -9.15
CA LYS A 32 -14.52 -11.53 -10.39
C LYS A 32 -13.73 -10.45 -11.13
N GLN A 33 -13.09 -9.53 -10.40
CA GLN A 33 -12.60 -8.28 -11.01
C GLN A 33 -11.08 -8.23 -11.17
N GLY A 34 -10.33 -9.21 -10.65
CA GLY A 34 -8.86 -9.18 -10.61
C GLY A 34 -8.32 -8.68 -9.27
N ALA A 35 -7.10 -9.09 -8.94
CA ALA A 35 -6.50 -8.76 -7.65
C ALA A 35 -6.20 -7.25 -7.54
N VAL A 36 -6.34 -6.72 -6.33
CA VAL A 36 -6.04 -5.33 -6.00
C VAL A 36 -4.80 -5.30 -5.12
N LEU A 37 -3.78 -4.55 -5.54
CA LEU A 37 -2.60 -4.30 -4.71
C LEU A 37 -2.69 -2.90 -4.10
N PHE A 38 -2.98 -2.83 -2.80
CA PHE A 38 -2.92 -1.59 -2.04
C PHE A 38 -1.47 -1.27 -1.67
N SER A 39 -1.03 -0.04 -1.94
CA SER A 39 0.32 0.40 -1.60
C SER A 39 0.31 1.46 -0.51
N HIS A 40 0.87 1.13 0.65
CA HIS A 40 1.04 2.10 1.74
C HIS A 40 1.90 3.28 1.33
N GLU A 41 2.97 3.03 0.55
CA GLU A 41 3.87 4.09 0.12
C GLU A 41 3.15 5.15 -0.73
N LYS A 42 2.30 4.72 -1.69
CA LYS A 42 1.53 5.66 -2.52
C LYS A 42 0.56 6.50 -1.69
N HIS A 43 -0.10 5.89 -0.71
CA HIS A 43 -1.07 6.58 0.13
C HIS A 43 -0.40 7.54 1.13
N MET A 44 0.76 7.17 1.68
CA MET A 44 1.50 8.02 2.61
C MET A 44 2.23 9.19 1.93
N LYS A 45 2.38 9.15 0.60
CA LYS A 45 2.87 10.30 -0.20
C LYS A 45 1.81 11.38 -0.42
N VAL A 46 0.54 11.09 -0.13
CA VAL A 46 -0.52 12.11 -0.18
C VAL A 46 -0.32 13.09 0.96
N PRO A 47 -0.27 14.41 0.70
CA PRO A 47 -0.10 15.42 1.74
C PRO A 47 -1.09 15.23 2.89
N ASP A 48 -0.62 15.52 4.11
CA ASP A 48 -1.40 15.44 5.35
C ASP A 48 -1.96 14.04 5.71
N THR A 49 -1.61 13.00 4.96
CA THR A 49 -2.03 11.63 5.28
C THR A 49 -1.17 11.06 6.40
N LYS A 50 -1.82 10.73 7.51
CA LYS A 50 -1.21 10.11 8.69
C LYS A 50 -1.76 8.70 8.88
N CYS A 51 -1.05 7.86 9.62
CA CYS A 51 -1.47 6.46 9.87
C CYS A 51 -2.90 6.35 10.42
N ASN A 52 -3.32 7.33 11.24
CA ASN A 52 -4.64 7.36 11.86
C ASN A 52 -5.78 7.78 10.92
N ALA A 53 -5.47 8.27 9.71
CA ALA A 53 -6.48 8.55 8.69
C ALA A 53 -7.16 7.26 8.23
N CYS A 54 -6.40 6.16 8.17
CA CYS A 54 -6.92 4.84 7.84
C CYS A 54 -7.15 3.98 9.08
N HIS A 55 -6.27 4.06 10.08
CA HIS A 55 -6.28 3.15 11.22
C HIS A 55 -6.75 3.78 12.55
N THR A 56 -7.53 3.10 13.38
CA THR A 56 -8.25 1.85 13.10
C THR A 56 -9.65 2.10 12.52
N LYS A 57 -9.94 3.35 12.14
CA LYS A 57 -11.27 3.84 11.74
C LYS A 57 -11.79 3.18 10.46
N VAL A 58 -10.96 3.13 9.41
CA VAL A 58 -11.32 2.57 8.10
C VAL A 58 -10.85 1.12 7.98
N PHE A 59 -9.61 0.86 8.42
CA PHE A 59 -9.00 -0.47 8.41
C PHE A 59 -8.40 -0.79 9.78
N LYS A 60 -8.46 -2.06 10.19
CA LYS A 60 -7.64 -2.54 11.30
C LYS A 60 -6.17 -2.62 10.86
N MET A 61 -5.25 -2.53 11.83
CA MET A 61 -3.80 -2.64 11.56
C MET A 61 -3.41 -4.01 11.01
N LYS A 62 -4.24 -5.04 11.26
CA LYS A 62 -4.12 -6.37 10.68
C LYS A 62 -5.07 -6.52 9.50
N LYS A 63 -4.64 -7.26 8.47
CA LYS A 63 -5.45 -7.54 7.27
C LYS A 63 -6.61 -8.49 7.60
N GLU A 64 -7.72 -7.92 8.04
CA GLU A 64 -8.95 -8.64 8.40
C GLU A 64 -10.18 -8.18 7.61
N ALA A 65 -10.05 -7.05 6.89
CA ALA A 65 -11.12 -6.51 6.07
C ALA A 65 -11.49 -7.45 4.92
N LYS A 66 -12.73 -7.93 4.93
CA LYS A 66 -13.36 -8.68 3.84
C LYS A 66 -14.27 -7.72 3.07
N ILE A 67 -13.70 -7.05 2.07
CA ILE A 67 -14.41 -6.04 1.29
C ILE A 67 -15.37 -6.74 0.32
N THR A 68 -16.64 -6.38 0.36
CA THR A 68 -17.69 -6.92 -0.52
C THR A 68 -18.13 -5.90 -1.57
N GLU A 69 -18.91 -6.34 -2.57
CA GLU A 69 -19.53 -5.43 -3.54
C GLU A 69 -20.51 -4.45 -2.87
N ALA A 70 -21.19 -4.86 -1.78
CA ALA A 70 -22.09 -3.98 -1.03
C ALA A 70 -21.32 -2.82 -0.37
N ASP A 71 -20.13 -3.09 0.18
CA ASP A 71 -19.27 -2.07 0.76
C ASP A 71 -18.83 -1.02 -0.26
N HIS A 72 -18.66 -1.41 -1.53
CA HIS A 72 -18.31 -0.48 -2.60
C HIS A 72 -19.45 0.52 -2.87
N LYS A 73 -20.70 0.07 -2.84
CA LYS A 73 -21.89 0.91 -3.03
C LYS A 73 -22.07 1.92 -1.89
N GLU A 74 -21.74 1.51 -0.67
CA GLU A 74 -21.83 2.37 0.52
C GLU A 74 -20.59 3.24 0.74
N THR A 75 -19.65 3.29 -0.21
CA THR A 75 -18.40 4.07 -0.10
C THR A 75 -17.56 3.73 1.13
N LYS A 76 -17.61 2.47 1.58
CA LYS A 76 -16.78 1.97 2.70
C LYS A 76 -15.36 1.65 2.25
N TYR A 77 -14.46 1.47 3.22
CA TYR A 77 -13.06 1.08 2.99
C TYR A 77 -12.35 2.06 2.04
N CYS A 78 -11.98 1.61 0.85
CA CYS A 78 -11.37 2.41 -0.21
C CYS A 78 -12.22 3.65 -0.54
N GLY A 79 -13.55 3.48 -0.56
CA GLY A 79 -14.51 4.53 -0.88
C GLY A 79 -14.56 5.69 0.10
N THR A 80 -13.99 5.56 1.31
CA THR A 80 -13.93 6.67 2.29
C THR A 80 -13.18 7.89 1.73
N CYS A 81 -12.26 7.62 0.79
CA CYS A 81 -11.51 8.64 0.05
C CYS A 81 -11.70 8.51 -1.46
N HIS A 82 -11.87 7.30 -2.00
CA HIS A 82 -12.22 7.08 -3.41
C HIS A 82 -13.73 7.30 -3.66
N ASP A 83 -14.21 8.49 -3.27
CA ASP A 83 -15.62 8.93 -3.32
C ASP A 83 -15.92 9.83 -4.53
N GLY A 84 -14.92 10.12 -5.38
CA GLY A 84 -15.02 11.06 -6.48
C GLY A 84 -14.78 12.51 -6.09
N LYS A 85 -14.51 12.80 -4.80
CA LYS A 85 -14.23 14.14 -4.27
C LYS A 85 -12.79 14.24 -3.77
N LYS A 86 -12.37 13.36 -2.86
CA LYS A 86 -11.00 13.34 -2.31
C LYS A 86 -10.03 12.62 -3.23
N ALA A 87 -10.49 11.56 -3.87
CA ALA A 87 -9.79 10.81 -4.89
C ALA A 87 -10.81 10.32 -5.93
N PHE A 88 -10.31 9.69 -6.99
CA PHE A 88 -11.18 9.13 -8.03
C PHE A 88 -12.21 8.15 -7.45
N ALA A 89 -13.42 8.12 -8.02
CA ALA A 89 -14.51 7.31 -7.49
C ALA A 89 -14.26 5.82 -7.72
N GLN A 90 -14.35 5.01 -6.65
CA GLN A 90 -14.22 3.54 -6.75
C GLN A 90 -15.35 2.87 -7.55
N THR A 91 -16.45 3.59 -7.77
CA THR A 91 -17.64 3.13 -8.50
C THR A 91 -17.61 3.50 -9.98
N ASP A 92 -16.65 4.32 -10.41
CA ASP A 92 -16.51 4.66 -11.82
C ASP A 92 -15.92 3.47 -12.60
N LYS A 93 -16.63 3.05 -13.64
CA LYS A 93 -16.23 1.94 -14.51
C LYS A 93 -14.93 2.23 -15.25
N ALA A 94 -14.68 3.49 -15.61
CA ALA A 94 -13.45 3.89 -16.27
C ALA A 94 -12.21 3.65 -15.39
N ASP A 95 -12.40 3.64 -14.07
CA ASP A 95 -11.33 3.59 -13.08
C ASP A 95 -11.14 2.23 -12.42
N CYS A 96 -11.98 1.24 -12.75
CA CYS A 96 -11.85 -0.12 -12.22
C CYS A 96 -10.44 -0.70 -12.42
N ALA A 97 -9.84 -0.47 -13.59
CA ALA A 97 -8.50 -0.94 -13.93
C ALA A 97 -7.37 -0.23 -13.14
N LYS A 98 -7.64 0.89 -12.46
CA LYS A 98 -6.64 1.56 -11.60
C LYS A 98 -6.29 0.70 -10.38
N CYS A 99 -7.28 0.00 -9.84
CA CYS A 99 -7.12 -0.88 -8.67
C CYS A 99 -7.04 -2.36 -9.08
N HIS A 100 -7.98 -2.81 -9.91
CA HIS A 100 -8.11 -4.20 -10.28
C HIS A 100 -7.19 -4.55 -11.45
N LYS A 101 -6.17 -5.35 -11.16
CA LYS A 101 -5.25 -5.88 -12.18
C LYS A 101 -5.65 -7.33 -12.48
N LYS A 102 -5.85 -7.62 -13.77
CA LYS A 102 -6.04 -8.98 -14.28
C LYS A 102 -4.70 -9.64 -14.51
#